data_AF-A0A7C7PYI6-F1
#
_entry.id   AF-A0A7C7PYI6-F1
#
_cell.length_a   1.000
_cell.length_b   1.000
_cell.length_c   1.000
_cell.angle_alpha   90.00
_cell.angle_beta   90.00
_cell.angle_gamma   90.00
#
_symmetry.space_group_name_H-M   'P 1'
#
loop_
_entity.id
_entity.type
_entity.pdbx_description
1 polymer ?
#
loop_
_entity_poly.entity_id
_entity_poly.type
_entity_poly.pdbx_seq_one_letter_code
_entity_poly.pdbx_strand_id
1 'polypeptide(L)'
;APLVLSYTTSPAYHMIAEQTERYQAAAFEEGHYMQVEVAAIPKAAPQPELARQFLAFMVSPGFQAAIPTGNWMYPVVDLPDGLPPEFDKLVDPARPLLFSPEEVSENRQAWVDEWLQAVSR
;
A
#
# COMPACT_ATOMS: atom_id res chain seq x y z
N ALA A 1 4.82 5.64 23.76
CA ALA A 1 3.41 5.46 23.31
C ALA A 1 3.22 4.00 22.91
N PRO A 2 2.00 3.44 22.93
CA PRO A 2 1.76 2.16 22.26
C PRO A 2 2.14 2.31 20.78
N LEU A 3 2.91 1.37 20.26
CA LEU A 3 3.30 1.31 18.86
C LEU A 3 2.42 0.29 18.14
N VAL A 4 1.97 0.64 16.96
CA VAL A 4 1.18 -0.24 16.08
C VAL A 4 1.93 -0.37 14.75
N LEU A 5 1.87 -1.56 14.16
CA LEU A 5 2.38 -1.79 12.80
C LEU A 5 1.28 -1.41 11.81
N SER A 6 1.53 -0.39 10.99
CA SER A 6 0.59 0.11 9.97
C SER A 6 1.34 0.80 8.83
N TYR A 7 0.62 1.18 7.76
CA TYR A 7 1.16 1.93 6.63
C TYR A 7 1.54 3.38 6.98
N THR A 8 2.45 3.97 6.21
CA THR A 8 2.86 5.38 6.34
C THR A 8 1.71 6.36 6.09
N THR A 9 0.67 5.92 5.38
CA THR A 9 -0.58 6.65 5.10
C THR A 9 -1.63 6.55 6.20
N SER A 10 -1.44 5.66 7.19
CA SER A 10 -2.39 5.47 8.30
C SER A 10 -2.72 6.75 9.07
N PRO A 11 -1.79 7.71 9.29
CA PRO A 11 -2.13 8.99 9.90
C PRO A 11 -3.20 9.79 9.12
N ALA A 12 -3.28 9.66 7.79
CA ALA A 12 -4.31 10.34 6.99
C ALA A 12 -5.72 9.83 7.35
N TYR A 13 -5.88 8.52 7.60
CA TYR A 13 -7.14 7.96 8.10
C TYR A 13 -7.55 8.60 9.42
N HIS A 14 -6.63 8.67 10.38
CA HIS A 14 -6.94 9.23 11.70
C HIS A 14 -7.26 10.73 11.62
N MET A 15 -6.56 11.48 10.76
CA MET A 15 -6.84 12.91 10.56
C MET A 15 -8.20 13.14 9.87
N ILE A 16 -8.50 12.42 8.79
CA ILE A 16 -9.69 12.65 7.97
C ILE A 16 -10.94 12.00 8.57
N ALA A 17 -10.86 10.73 8.98
CA ALA A 17 -12.02 9.96 9.44
C ALA A 17 -12.27 10.11 10.95
N GLU A 18 -11.21 10.11 11.76
CA GLU A 18 -11.33 10.17 13.23
C GLU A 18 -11.12 11.57 13.81
N GLN A 19 -10.74 12.55 12.98
CA GLN A 19 -10.49 13.93 13.40
C GLN A 19 -9.45 14.03 14.54
N THR A 20 -8.40 13.19 14.47
CA THR A 20 -7.33 13.15 15.47
C THR A 20 -5.93 13.05 14.84
N GLU A 21 -4.98 13.79 15.39
CA GLU A 21 -3.56 13.74 15.01
C GLU A 21 -2.73 12.89 16.00
N ARG A 22 -3.39 12.14 16.89
CA ARG A 22 -2.72 11.35 17.94
C ARG A 22 -1.77 10.29 17.37
N TYR A 23 -2.09 9.72 16.22
CA TYR A 23 -1.36 8.62 15.61
C TYR A 23 -0.41 9.15 14.55
N GLN A 24 0.85 8.79 14.67
CA GLN A 24 1.94 9.27 13.83
C GLN A 24 2.74 8.07 13.32
N ALA A 25 3.28 8.17 12.11
CA ALA A 25 4.15 7.16 11.53
C ALA A 25 5.62 7.50 11.86
N ALA A 26 6.39 6.50 12.28
CA ALA A 26 7.81 6.68 12.58
C ALA A 26 8.65 6.56 11.30
N ALA A 27 9.51 7.56 11.03
CA ALA A 27 10.50 7.50 9.97
C ALA A 27 11.68 6.63 10.42
N PHE A 28 12.01 5.58 9.66
CA PHE A 28 13.17 4.72 9.94
C PHE A 28 14.30 5.07 8.96
N GLU A 29 15.53 5.15 9.47
CA GLU A 29 16.71 5.53 8.68
C GLU A 29 17.03 4.48 7.58
N GLU A 30 16.69 3.22 7.85
CA GLU A 30 16.83 2.11 6.91
C GLU A 30 15.92 2.25 5.68
N GLY A 31 14.79 2.95 5.82
CA GLY A 31 13.72 3.00 4.83
C GLY A 31 12.53 2.12 5.23
N HIS A 32 11.49 2.16 4.39
CA HIS A 32 10.23 1.44 4.62
C HIS A 32 9.96 0.51 3.44
N TYR A 33 9.41 -0.68 3.70
CA TYR A 33 9.12 -1.65 2.64
C TYR A 33 7.89 -1.21 1.85
N MET A 34 8.04 -1.05 0.53
CA MET A 34 6.99 -0.62 -0.36
C MET A 34 6.08 -1.80 -0.74
N GLN A 35 4.78 -1.54 -0.83
CA GLN A 35 3.80 -2.49 -1.32
C GLN A 35 3.07 -1.92 -2.54
N VAL A 36 2.89 -2.75 -3.56
CA VAL A 36 2.05 -2.46 -4.72
C VAL A 36 0.91 -3.47 -4.74
N GLU A 37 -0.32 -3.00 -4.55
CA GLU A 37 -1.51 -3.84 -4.68
C GLU A 37 -1.86 -4.02 -6.15
N VAL A 38 -2.15 -5.26 -6.56
CA VAL A 38 -2.36 -5.63 -7.95
C VAL A 38 -3.71 -6.31 -8.16
N ALA A 39 -4.24 -6.19 -9.37
CA ALA A 39 -5.40 -6.95 -9.84
C ALA A 39 -5.04 -7.70 -11.13
N ALA A 40 -5.61 -8.88 -11.32
CA ALA A 40 -5.35 -9.74 -12.46
C ALA A 40 -6.62 -10.45 -12.95
N ILE A 41 -6.66 -10.76 -14.24
CA ILE A 41 -7.76 -11.52 -14.85
C ILE A 41 -7.49 -13.01 -14.65
N PRO A 42 -8.40 -13.78 -14.02
CA PRO A 42 -8.27 -15.22 -13.94
C PRO A 42 -8.21 -15.85 -15.33
N LYS A 43 -7.35 -16.87 -15.52
CA LYS A 43 -7.23 -17.57 -16.82
C LYS A 43 -8.56 -18.13 -17.33
N ALA A 44 -9.45 -18.52 -16.42
CA ALA A 44 -10.76 -19.08 -16.71
C ALA A 44 -11.90 -18.04 -16.61
N ALA A 45 -11.60 -16.73 -16.71
CA ALA A 45 -12.61 -15.69 -16.61
C ALA A 45 -13.73 -15.90 -17.66
N PRO A 46 -15.01 -15.93 -17.25
CA PRO A 46 -16.12 -16.16 -18.18
C PRO A 46 -16.37 -14.95 -19.10
N GLN A 47 -15.87 -13.77 -18.72
CA GLN A 47 -16.01 -12.51 -19.46
C GLN A 47 -14.66 -11.77 -19.49
N PRO A 48 -13.66 -12.28 -20.24
CA PRO A 48 -12.31 -11.71 -20.23
C PRO A 48 -12.29 -10.26 -20.72
N GLU A 49 -13.19 -9.90 -21.63
CA GLU A 49 -13.20 -8.57 -22.24
C GLU A 49 -13.79 -7.53 -21.29
N LEU A 50 -14.80 -7.90 -20.50
CA LEU A 50 -15.29 -7.05 -19.42
C LEU A 50 -14.23 -6.90 -18.31
N ALA A 51 -13.52 -7.98 -17.98
CA ALA A 51 -12.45 -7.92 -16.99
C ALA A 51 -11.31 -6.98 -17.44
N ARG A 52 -10.95 -6.96 -18.73
CA ARG A 52 -9.99 -5.99 -19.29
C ARG A 52 -10.49 -4.55 -19.17
N GLN A 53 -11.77 -4.31 -19.46
CA GLN A 53 -12.37 -2.98 -19.28
C GLN A 53 -12.34 -2.55 -17.81
N PHE A 54 -12.59 -3.47 -16.88
CA PHE A 54 -12.50 -3.19 -15.45
C PHE A 54 -11.08 -2.84 -15.01
N LEU A 55 -10.06 -3.60 -15.45
CA LEU A 55 -8.66 -3.26 -15.14
C LEU A 55 -8.25 -1.90 -15.74
N ALA A 56 -8.73 -1.56 -16.94
CA ALA A 56 -8.50 -0.24 -17.53
C ALA A 56 -9.20 0.87 -16.73
N PHE A 57 -10.42 0.61 -16.23
CA PHE A 57 -11.14 1.51 -15.34
C PHE A 57 -10.41 1.70 -14.00
N MET A 58 -9.82 0.65 -13.42
CA MET A 58 -9.08 0.74 -12.16
C MET A 58 -7.93 1.75 -12.22
N VAL A 59 -7.28 1.92 -13.37
CA VAL A 59 -6.19 2.91 -13.55
C VAL A 59 -6.67 4.23 -14.14
N SER A 60 -7.98 4.45 -14.22
CA SER A 60 -8.55 5.74 -14.61
C SER A 60 -8.51 6.75 -13.46
N PRO A 61 -8.45 8.07 -13.73
CA PRO A 61 -8.48 9.10 -12.70
C PRO A 61 -9.69 8.98 -11.76
N GLY A 62 -10.86 8.59 -12.29
CA GLY A 62 -12.08 8.47 -11.49
C GLY A 62 -12.03 7.36 -10.44
N PHE A 63 -11.46 6.21 -10.77
CA PHE A 63 -11.23 5.14 -9.78
C PHE A 63 -10.12 5.55 -8.80
N GLN A 64 -9.01 6.08 -9.33
CA GLN A 64 -7.84 6.41 -8.53
C GLN A 64 -8.10 7.56 -7.55
N ALA A 65 -9.00 8.49 -7.86
CA ALA A 65 -9.42 9.56 -6.95
C ALA A 65 -10.12 9.03 -5.68
N ALA A 66 -10.68 7.83 -5.70
CA ALA A 66 -11.31 7.22 -4.53
C ALA A 66 -10.30 6.48 -3.62
N ILE A 67 -9.07 6.23 -4.09
CA ILE A 67 -8.08 5.42 -3.36
C ILE A 67 -7.57 6.09 -2.08
N PRO A 68 -7.21 7.40 -2.06
CA PRO A 68 -6.64 8.05 -0.88
C PRO A 68 -7.52 7.99 0.37
N THR A 69 -8.84 8.01 0.21
CA THR A 69 -9.81 8.04 1.33
C THR A 69 -10.73 6.82 1.40
N GLY A 70 -10.68 5.95 0.39
CA GLY A 70 -11.36 4.66 0.41
C GLY A 70 -10.47 3.53 0.91
N ASN A 71 -9.23 3.45 0.40
CA ASN A 71 -8.26 2.40 0.73
C ASN A 71 -7.07 2.92 1.56
N TRP A 72 -6.96 4.24 1.77
CA TRP A 72 -5.86 4.86 2.51
C TRP A 72 -4.47 4.58 1.95
N MET A 73 -4.36 4.61 0.62
CA MET A 73 -3.11 4.37 -0.12
C MET A 73 -2.85 5.49 -1.13
N TYR A 74 -1.62 5.58 -1.62
CA TYR A 74 -1.31 6.46 -2.75
C TYR A 74 -1.91 5.90 -4.06
N PRO A 75 -2.44 6.75 -4.95
CA PRO A 75 -2.89 6.34 -6.27
C PRO A 75 -1.69 6.02 -7.18
N VAL A 76 -1.92 5.20 -8.20
CA VAL A 76 -0.91 4.83 -9.22
C VAL A 76 -0.84 5.82 -10.39
N VAL A 77 -1.71 6.83 -10.38
CA VAL A 77 -1.75 7.91 -11.40
C VAL A 77 -1.76 9.25 -10.71
N ASP A 78 -1.28 10.28 -11.42
CA ASP A 78 -1.40 11.66 -10.98
C ASP A 78 -2.89 12.07 -11.01
N LEU A 79 -3.38 12.55 -9.87
CA LEU A 79 -4.75 13.07 -9.77
C LEU A 79 -4.79 14.54 -10.22
N PRO A 80 -5.72 14.94 -11.11
CA PRO A 80 -5.83 16.33 -11.55
C PRO A 80 -6.04 17.33 -10.40
N ASP A 81 -6.77 16.93 -9.37
CA ASP A 81 -7.08 17.76 -8.20
C ASP A 81 -6.08 17.57 -7.04
N GLY A 82 -5.04 16.75 -7.23
CA GLY A 82 -4.07 16.40 -6.21
C GLY A 82 -4.59 15.42 -5.14
N LEU A 83 -3.80 15.25 -4.07
CA LEU A 83 -4.14 14.46 -2.90
C LEU A 83 -4.84 15.33 -1.84
N PRO A 84 -5.59 14.73 -0.89
CA PRO A 84 -6.08 15.46 0.28
C PRO A 84 -4.93 16.12 1.06
N PRO A 85 -5.10 17.33 1.63
CA PRO A 85 -4.03 18.07 2.31
C PRO A 85 -3.36 17.32 3.47
N GLU A 86 -4.05 16.38 4.10
CA GLU A 86 -3.51 15.54 5.17
C GLU A 86 -2.36 14.64 4.68
N PHE A 87 -2.30 14.33 3.38
CA PHE A 87 -1.21 13.56 2.79
C PHE A 87 0.13 14.31 2.82
N ASP A 88 0.12 15.65 2.81
CA ASP A 88 1.33 16.48 2.90
C ASP A 88 1.98 16.43 4.30
N LYS A 89 1.24 15.96 5.31
CA LYS A 89 1.73 15.79 6.69
C LYS A 89 2.31 14.41 6.96
N LEU A 90 2.18 13.48 6.01
CA LEU A 90 2.64 12.11 6.17
C LEU A 90 4.16 12.04 6.15
N VAL A 91 4.69 11.01 6.81
CA VAL A 91 6.12 10.71 6.71
C VAL A 91 6.45 10.32 5.28
N ASP A 92 7.52 10.90 4.74
CA ASP A 92 8.15 10.45 3.51
C ASP A 92 9.37 9.58 3.87
N PRO A 93 9.30 8.25 3.69
CA PRO A 93 10.41 7.37 4.01
C PRO A 93 11.63 7.68 3.13
N ALA A 94 12.81 7.81 3.74
CA ALA A 94 14.04 8.15 3.02
C ALA A 94 14.37 7.20 1.86
N ARG A 95 13.95 5.94 1.97
CA ARG A 95 14.16 4.90 0.95
C ARG A 95 12.95 3.95 0.86
N PRO A 96 12.36 3.75 -0.33
CA PRO A 96 11.46 2.64 -0.56
C PRO A 96 12.28 1.35 -0.74
N LEU A 97 12.07 0.39 0.14
CA LEU A 97 12.69 -0.94 0.06
C LEU A 97 11.76 -1.89 -0.69
N LEU A 98 12.28 -2.64 -1.66
CA LEU A 98 11.49 -3.62 -2.40
C LEU A 98 12.41 -4.70 -2.98
N PHE A 99 12.20 -5.96 -2.59
CA PHE A 99 12.83 -7.08 -3.28
C PHE A 99 12.20 -7.32 -4.65
N SER A 100 13.00 -7.86 -5.58
CA SER A 100 12.46 -8.30 -6.86
C SER A 100 11.47 -9.47 -6.67
N PRO A 101 10.45 -9.62 -7.54
CA PRO A 101 9.55 -10.78 -7.49
C PRO A 101 10.29 -12.12 -7.58
N GLU A 102 11.37 -12.18 -8.36
CA GLU A 102 12.22 -13.36 -8.53
C GLU A 102 12.92 -13.72 -7.22
N GLU A 103 13.57 -12.75 -6.59
CA GLU A 103 14.27 -12.94 -5.31
C GLU A 103 13.30 -13.39 -4.20
N VAL A 104 12.11 -12.78 -4.13
CA VAL A 104 11.07 -13.23 -3.20
C VAL A 104 10.63 -14.66 -3.52
N SER A 105 10.39 -14.99 -4.80
CA SER A 105 9.97 -16.33 -5.21
C SER A 105 10.98 -17.41 -4.83
N GLU A 106 12.27 -17.12 -4.99
CA GLU A 106 13.38 -18.04 -4.68
C GLU A 106 13.57 -18.25 -3.17
N ASN A 107 13.37 -17.20 -2.36
CA ASN A 107 13.80 -17.22 -0.96
C ASN A 107 12.67 -17.23 0.08
N ARG A 108 11.43 -16.89 -0.30
CA ARG A 108 10.30 -16.69 0.64
C ARG A 108 10.09 -17.87 1.58
N GLN A 109 10.17 -19.10 1.09
CA GLN A 109 9.92 -20.28 1.92
C GLN A 109 10.95 -20.36 3.07
N ALA A 110 12.23 -20.20 2.75
CA ALA A 110 13.29 -20.24 3.75
C ALA A 110 13.16 -19.12 4.79
N TRP A 111 12.87 -17.88 4.35
CA TRP A 111 12.68 -16.75 5.24
C TRP A 111 11.48 -16.93 6.18
N VAL A 112 10.37 -17.48 5.68
CA VAL A 112 9.18 -17.74 6.51
C VAL A 112 9.46 -18.84 7.53
N ASP A 113 10.17 -19.91 7.13
CA ASP A 113 10.53 -21.00 8.04
C ASP A 113 11.50 -20.52 9.14
N GLU A 114 12.50 -19.71 8.79
CA GLU A 114 13.41 -19.07 9.75
C GLU A 114 12.66 -18.18 10.73
N TRP A 115 11.78 -17.32 10.22
CA TRP A 115 10.94 -16.45 11.06
C TRP A 115 10.08 -17.26 12.03
N LEU A 116 9.37 -18.28 11.55
CA LEU A 116 8.51 -19.14 12.39
C LEU A 116 9.31 -19.83 13.48
N GLN A 117 10.50 -20.37 13.16
CA GLN A 117 11.38 -21.01 14.14
C GLN A 117 11.89 -20.03 15.19
N ALA A 118 12.16 -18.78 14.81
CA ALA A 118 12.66 -17.76 15.72
C ALA A 118 11.59 -17.21 16.68
N VAL A 119 10.33 -17.13 16.24
CA VAL A 119 9.24 -16.48 17.02
C VAL A 119 8.26 -17.46 17.66
N SER A 120 8.23 -18.71 17.25
CA SER A 120 7.38 -19.75 17.84
C SER A 120 8.15 -20.51 18.91
N ARG A 121 7.51 -20.73 20.07
CA ARG A 121 8.04 -21.60 21.13
C ARG A 121 7.72 -23.06 20.87
#